data_AF-A0A6I4YV67-F1
#
_entry.id   AF-A0A6I4YV67-F1
#
_cell.length_a   1.000
_cell.length_b   1.000
_cell.length_c   1.000
_cell.angle_alpha   90.00
_cell.angle_beta   90.00
_cell.angle_gamma   90.00
#
_symmetry.space_group_name_H-M   'P 1'
#
loop_
_entity.id
_entity.type
_entity.pdbx_description
1 polymer ?
#
loop_
_entity_poly.entity_id
_entity_poly.type
_entity_poly.pdbx_seq_one_letter_code
_entity_poly.pdbx_strand_id
1 'polypeptide(L)'
;MKKLLWAVSILTAGLVNVPLVAHAQLTPEQARKSLAKSMGVPESWGKTGFTCGPNGCRQFTPSEVANNPDNSPEVQAMRRSATARLQAEGELHLRRMGMTPETARKGIWATSHKPNSACTRYILQLTGDYDGGFREAYDSDQDLIIHIERSGVCERRNLK
;
A
#
# COMPACT_ATOMS: atom_id res chain seq x y z
N MET A 1 46.38 -57.37 16.62
CA MET A 1 46.32 -57.77 15.19
C MET A 1 45.63 -56.65 14.41
N LYS A 2 46.33 -56.08 13.42
CA LYS A 2 45.91 -54.94 12.57
C LYS A 2 44.85 -55.37 11.56
N LYS A 3 43.72 -54.65 11.44
CA LYS A 3 42.83 -54.46 10.26
C LYS A 3 41.91 -53.27 10.62
N LEU A 4 41.47 -52.32 9.80
CA LEU A 4 41.67 -51.80 8.43
C LEU A 4 40.52 -50.76 8.25
N LEU A 5 40.60 -49.89 7.24
CA LEU A 5 39.53 -49.02 6.65
C LEU A 5 39.40 -47.61 7.28
N TRP A 6 39.92 -46.53 6.68
CA TRP A 6 39.59 -45.80 5.43
C TRP A 6 38.48 -44.74 5.57
N ALA A 7 38.90 -43.47 5.34
CA ALA A 7 38.21 -42.32 4.73
C ALA A 7 36.91 -41.81 5.41
N VAL A 8 36.57 -40.52 5.44
CA VAL A 8 36.49 -39.55 4.34
C VAL A 8 36.51 -38.13 4.93
N SER A 9 37.32 -37.25 4.35
CA SER A 9 37.20 -35.79 4.50
C SER A 9 35.98 -35.28 3.72
N ILE A 10 35.18 -34.40 4.31
CA ILE A 10 34.28 -33.52 3.55
C ILE A 10 34.64 -32.07 3.84
N LEU A 11 35.32 -31.46 2.87
CA LEU A 11 35.26 -30.03 2.62
C LEU A 11 33.89 -29.73 1.99
N THR A 12 33.11 -28.82 2.57
CA THR A 12 32.18 -27.99 1.80
C THR A 12 32.06 -26.61 2.43
N ALA A 13 32.66 -25.66 1.71
CA ALA A 13 32.16 -24.32 1.41
C ALA A 13 31.49 -23.50 2.52
N GLY A 14 32.18 -22.42 2.90
CA GLY A 14 31.62 -21.33 3.66
C GLY A 14 30.42 -20.70 2.96
N LEU A 15 29.25 -20.84 3.57
CA LEU A 15 28.12 -19.95 3.39
C LEU A 15 28.35 -18.73 4.28
N VAL A 16 28.78 -17.63 3.66
CA VAL A 16 28.66 -16.30 4.28
C VAL A 16 27.18 -16.04 4.52
N ASN A 17 26.81 -16.11 5.79
CA ASN A 17 25.51 -15.74 6.32
C ASN A 17 25.33 -14.23 6.10
N VAL A 18 24.76 -13.84 4.97
CA VAL A 18 24.31 -12.46 4.74
C VAL A 18 23.06 -12.28 5.60
N PRO A 19 23.09 -11.43 6.65
CA PRO A 19 21.86 -11.12 7.36
C PRO A 19 20.92 -10.43 6.36
N LEU A 20 19.81 -11.10 6.03
CA LEU A 20 18.71 -10.53 5.27
C LEU A 20 18.25 -9.30 6.04
N VAL A 21 18.62 -8.13 5.53
CA VAL A 21 18.23 -6.82 6.06
C VAL A 21 16.71 -6.81 6.19
N ALA A 22 16.25 -6.68 7.44
CA ALA A 22 14.87 -6.32 7.72
C ALA A 22 14.58 -5.04 6.92
N HIS A 23 13.75 -5.15 5.90
CA HIS A 23 13.20 -4.00 5.21
C HIS A 23 12.27 -3.33 6.23
N ALA A 24 12.84 -2.44 7.06
CA ALA A 24 12.06 -1.53 7.87
C ALA A 24 11.21 -0.72 6.90
N GLN A 25 9.95 -1.12 6.73
CA GLN A 25 8.96 -0.34 6.02
C GLN A 25 8.85 0.98 6.77
N LEU A 26 9.57 1.99 6.27
CA LEU A 26 9.46 3.37 6.72
C LEU A 26 7.97 3.70 6.72
N THR A 27 7.47 4.12 7.89
CA THR A 27 6.09 4.61 7.94
C THR A 27 5.95 5.77 6.94
N PRO A 28 4.75 6.05 6.41
CA PRO A 28 4.56 7.16 5.47
C PRO A 28 5.10 8.50 6.02
N GLU A 29 5.07 8.68 7.34
CA GLU A 29 5.66 9.82 8.02
C GLU A 29 7.21 9.79 7.96
N GLN A 30 7.82 8.65 8.26
CA GLN A 30 9.28 8.49 8.18
C GLN A 30 9.80 8.60 6.75
N ALA A 31 9.05 8.11 5.75
CA ALA A 31 9.37 8.24 4.33
C ALA A 31 9.29 9.70 3.86
N ARG A 32 8.28 10.46 4.34
CA ARG A 32 8.19 11.90 4.08
C ARG A 32 9.35 12.67 4.74
N LYS A 33 9.69 12.31 5.98
CA LYS A 33 10.81 12.91 6.72
C LYS A 33 12.16 12.61 6.08
N SER A 34 12.40 11.37 5.63
CA SER A 34 13.63 10.99 4.94
C SER A 34 13.76 11.66 3.57
N LEU A 35 12.64 11.77 2.82
CA LEU A 35 12.60 12.51 1.56
C LEU A 35 12.89 14.00 1.79
N ALA A 36 12.23 14.65 2.75
CA ALA A 36 12.48 16.05 3.08
C ALA A 36 13.95 16.28 3.48
N LYS A 37 14.52 15.41 4.31
CA LYS A 37 15.94 15.43 4.68
C LYS A 37 16.86 15.27 3.47
N SER A 38 16.54 14.37 2.53
CA SER A 38 17.33 14.17 1.31
C SER A 38 17.32 15.38 0.37
N MET A 39 16.26 16.18 0.41
CA MET A 39 16.11 17.40 -0.38
C MET A 39 16.63 18.67 0.32
N GLY A 40 17.24 18.52 1.51
CA GLY A 40 17.71 19.66 2.31
C GLY A 40 16.59 20.52 2.90
N VAL A 41 15.37 20.00 2.96
CA VAL A 41 14.18 20.72 3.44
C VAL A 41 14.10 20.61 4.97
N PRO A 42 13.95 21.74 5.69
CA PRO A 42 13.74 21.73 7.14
C PRO A 42 12.49 20.93 7.55
N GLU A 43 12.56 20.18 8.64
CA GLU A 43 11.45 19.33 9.13
C GLU A 43 10.20 20.17 9.48
N SER A 44 10.38 21.45 9.84
CA SER A 44 9.29 22.39 10.11
C SER A 44 8.40 22.67 8.89
N TRP A 45 8.90 22.45 7.67
CA TRP A 45 8.15 22.71 6.42
C TRP A 45 7.15 21.60 6.09
N GLY A 46 7.26 20.42 6.72
CA GLY A 46 6.37 19.29 6.48
C GLY A 46 4.89 19.58 6.78
N LYS A 47 4.58 20.62 7.56
CA LYS A 47 3.19 21.00 7.90
C LYS A 47 2.52 21.89 6.87
N THR A 48 3.27 22.79 6.23
CA THR A 48 2.74 23.77 5.26
C THR A 48 3.02 23.35 3.81
N GLY A 49 3.85 22.32 3.61
CA GLY A 49 4.35 21.90 2.31
C GLY A 49 5.48 22.79 1.80
N PHE A 50 6.11 22.36 0.72
CA PHE A 50 7.20 23.04 0.06
C PHE A 50 7.15 22.81 -1.46
N THR A 51 7.84 23.68 -2.20
CA THR A 51 8.07 23.50 -3.63
C THR A 51 9.57 23.60 -3.91
N CYS A 52 10.04 22.82 -4.88
CA CYS A 52 11.44 22.79 -5.29
C CYS A 52 11.56 23.16 -6.77
N GLY A 53 12.46 24.07 -7.08
CA GLY A 53 12.79 24.49 -8.43
C GLY A 53 14.29 24.42 -8.70
N PRO A 54 14.74 24.91 -9.88
CA PRO A 54 16.15 24.90 -10.26
C PRO A 54 17.06 25.67 -9.28
N ASN A 55 16.50 26.63 -8.53
CA ASN A 55 17.21 27.44 -7.55
C ASN A 55 17.00 26.96 -6.10
N GLY A 56 16.58 25.71 -5.90
CA GLY A 56 16.38 25.11 -4.58
C GLY A 56 14.92 25.04 -4.14
N CYS A 57 14.71 24.69 -2.87
CA CYS A 57 13.39 24.49 -2.28
C CYS A 57 12.99 25.66 -1.38
N ARG A 58 11.70 26.04 -1.42
CA ARG A 58 11.11 27.04 -0.52
C ARG A 58 9.83 26.52 0.12
N GLN A 59 9.55 26.99 1.33
CA GLN A 59 8.29 26.74 2.03
C GLN A 59 7.15 27.49 1.35
N PHE A 60 5.94 26.92 1.36
CA PHE A 60 4.75 27.71 1.06
C PHE A 60 4.49 28.70 2.20
N THR A 61 4.17 29.94 1.84
CA THR A 61 3.66 30.93 2.79
C THR A 61 2.23 30.56 3.21
N PRO A 62 1.77 31.00 4.41
CA PRO A 62 0.39 30.76 4.83
C PRO A 62 -0.66 31.25 3.82
N SER A 63 -0.39 32.37 3.13
CA SER A 63 -1.25 32.92 2.08
C SER A 63 -1.29 32.02 0.83
N GLU A 64 -0.17 31.42 0.42
CA GLU A 64 -0.14 30.47 -0.69
C GLU A 64 -0.90 29.18 -0.36
N VAL A 65 -0.83 28.71 0.89
CA VAL A 65 -1.62 27.55 1.34
C VAL A 65 -3.10 27.90 1.38
N ALA A 66 -3.46 29.07 1.91
CA ALA A 66 -4.85 29.51 2.01
C ALA A 66 -5.51 29.75 0.64
N ASN A 67 -4.73 30.26 -0.32
CA ASN A 67 -5.20 30.55 -1.67
C ASN A 67 -5.09 29.36 -2.64
N ASN A 68 -4.60 28.20 -2.17
CA ASN A 68 -4.55 27.01 -3.00
C ASN A 68 -5.99 26.57 -3.34
N PRO A 69 -6.37 26.51 -4.63
CA PRO A 69 -7.70 26.09 -5.06
C PRO A 69 -8.13 24.73 -4.47
N ASP A 70 -7.19 23.81 -4.27
CA ASP A 70 -7.45 22.49 -3.70
C ASP A 70 -7.92 22.54 -2.24
N ASN A 71 -7.60 23.62 -1.52
CA ASN A 71 -8.00 23.82 -0.14
C ASN A 71 -9.38 24.50 -0.02
N SER A 72 -10.00 24.93 -1.13
CA SER A 72 -11.36 25.49 -1.11
C SER A 72 -12.36 24.49 -0.49
N PRO A 73 -13.28 24.95 0.37
CA PRO A 73 -14.28 24.07 1.00
C PRO A 73 -15.16 23.36 -0.04
N GLU A 74 -15.45 24.00 -1.18
CA GLU A 74 -16.22 23.41 -2.27
C GLU A 74 -15.47 22.24 -2.93
N VAL A 75 -14.17 22.41 -3.20
CA VAL A 75 -13.33 21.37 -3.78
C VAL A 75 -13.16 20.20 -2.80
N GLN A 76 -12.98 20.50 -1.51
CA GLN A 76 -12.93 19.46 -0.47
C GLN A 76 -14.26 18.69 -0.37
N ALA A 77 -15.40 19.37 -0.43
CA ALA A 77 -16.72 18.73 -0.41
C ALA A 77 -16.93 17.84 -1.65
N MET A 78 -16.57 18.33 -2.83
CA MET A 78 -16.64 17.58 -4.07
C MET A 78 -15.77 16.31 -4.01
N ARG A 79 -14.52 16.43 -3.50
CA ARG A 79 -13.62 15.28 -3.34
C ARG A 79 -14.19 14.22 -2.39
N ARG A 80 -14.80 14.64 -1.28
CA ARG A 80 -15.46 13.72 -0.32
C ARG A 80 -16.63 12.99 -0.97
N SER A 81 -17.47 13.73 -1.71
CA SER A 81 -18.59 13.15 -2.46
C SER A 81 -18.12 12.14 -3.51
N ALA A 82 -17.12 12.50 -4.31
CA ALA A 82 -16.53 11.60 -5.31
C ALA A 82 -15.95 10.34 -4.66
N THR A 83 -15.23 10.48 -3.55
CA THR A 83 -14.67 9.34 -2.80
C THR A 83 -15.76 8.42 -2.28
N ALA A 84 -16.83 8.96 -1.70
CA ALA A 84 -17.96 8.17 -1.21
C ALA A 84 -18.65 7.40 -2.35
N ARG A 85 -18.81 8.03 -3.51
CA ARG A 85 -19.37 7.38 -4.70
C ARG A 85 -18.49 6.21 -5.16
N LEU A 86 -17.18 6.42 -5.30
CA LEU A 86 -16.25 5.37 -5.72
C LEU A 86 -16.22 4.20 -4.73
N GLN A 87 -16.29 4.47 -3.43
CA GLN A 87 -16.37 3.43 -2.42
C GLN A 87 -17.66 2.61 -2.55
N ALA A 88 -18.80 3.26 -2.76
CA ALA A 88 -20.08 2.58 -2.95
C ALA A 88 -20.09 1.74 -4.24
N GLU A 89 -19.57 2.28 -5.34
CA GLU A 89 -19.43 1.56 -6.61
C GLU A 89 -18.51 0.34 -6.48
N GLY A 90 -17.38 0.49 -5.79
CA GLY A 90 -16.46 -0.61 -5.50
C GLY A 90 -17.08 -1.70 -4.63
N GLU A 91 -17.85 -1.35 -3.59
CA GLU A 91 -18.57 -2.34 -2.78
C GLU A 91 -19.57 -3.12 -3.63
N LEU A 92 -20.38 -2.42 -4.44
CA LEU A 92 -21.35 -3.06 -5.33
C LEU A 92 -20.67 -3.94 -6.39
N HIS A 93 -19.50 -3.56 -6.88
CA HIS A 93 -18.74 -4.37 -7.82
C HIS A 93 -18.26 -5.69 -7.17
N LEU A 94 -17.61 -5.62 -6.01
CA LEU A 94 -17.17 -6.80 -5.26
C LEU A 94 -18.34 -7.74 -4.93
N ARG A 95 -19.49 -7.19 -4.55
CA ARG A 95 -20.71 -7.96 -4.29
C ARG A 95 -21.25 -8.65 -5.54
N ARG A 96 -21.21 -7.99 -6.70
CA ARG A 96 -21.59 -8.60 -7.99
C ARG A 96 -20.67 -9.76 -8.38
N MET A 97 -19.42 -9.75 -7.91
CA MET A 97 -18.49 -10.86 -8.09
C MET A 97 -18.67 -11.99 -7.06
N GLY A 98 -19.60 -11.86 -6.11
CA GLY A 98 -19.91 -12.91 -5.13
C GLY A 98 -19.29 -12.71 -3.74
N MET A 99 -18.60 -11.59 -3.51
CA MET A 99 -18.11 -11.25 -2.17
C MET A 99 -19.26 -10.89 -1.23
N THR A 100 -19.15 -11.29 0.04
CA THR A 100 -20.15 -10.95 1.07
C THR A 100 -20.18 -9.44 1.33
N PRO A 101 -21.34 -8.87 1.70
CA PRO A 101 -21.43 -7.43 1.96
C PRO A 101 -20.50 -6.95 3.07
N GLU A 102 -20.22 -7.80 4.06
CA GLU A 102 -19.34 -7.45 5.17
C GLU A 102 -17.88 -7.35 4.73
N THR A 103 -17.38 -8.38 4.03
CA THR A 103 -16.00 -8.42 3.54
C THR A 103 -15.76 -7.35 2.48
N ALA A 104 -16.74 -7.10 1.59
CA ALA A 104 -16.67 -6.02 0.60
C ALA A 104 -16.49 -4.65 1.26
N ARG A 105 -17.29 -4.33 2.30
CA ARG A 105 -17.14 -3.07 3.07
C ARG A 105 -15.78 -2.96 3.75
N LYS A 106 -15.32 -4.05 4.38
CA LYS A 106 -14.00 -4.08 5.03
C LYS A 106 -12.86 -3.87 4.01
N GLY A 107 -12.97 -4.50 2.85
CA GLY A 107 -12.02 -4.38 1.75
C GLY A 107 -11.92 -2.96 1.20
N ILE A 108 -13.05 -2.35 0.86
CA ILE A 108 -13.11 -0.96 0.41
C ILE A 108 -12.65 0.01 1.50
N TRP A 109 -12.97 -0.24 2.76
CA TRP A 109 -12.43 0.59 3.85
C TRP A 109 -10.90 0.49 3.93
N ALA A 110 -10.35 -0.70 3.76
CA ALA A 110 -8.91 -0.94 3.82
C ALA A 110 -8.15 -0.20 2.70
N THR A 111 -8.70 -0.06 1.50
CA THR A 111 -8.03 0.67 0.38
C THR A 111 -7.75 2.12 0.73
N SER A 112 -8.63 2.76 1.52
CA SER A 112 -8.48 4.17 1.91
C SER A 112 -7.67 4.36 3.21
N HIS A 113 -7.70 3.40 4.12
CA HIS A 113 -7.13 3.56 5.48
C HIS A 113 -5.85 2.76 5.71
N LYS A 114 -5.64 1.69 4.95
CA LYS A 114 -4.56 0.71 5.14
C LYS A 114 -3.97 0.30 3.78
N PRO A 115 -3.47 1.27 2.99
CA PRO A 115 -3.11 1.06 1.58
C PRO A 115 -2.03 -0.02 1.35
N ASN A 116 -1.21 -0.29 2.36
CA ASN A 116 -0.12 -1.27 2.28
C ASN A 116 -0.51 -2.68 2.75
N SER A 117 -1.72 -2.86 3.26
CA SER A 117 -2.19 -4.14 3.77
C SER A 117 -2.38 -5.18 2.65
N ALA A 118 -2.27 -6.47 2.99
CA ALA A 118 -2.53 -7.55 2.04
C ALA A 118 -3.96 -7.49 1.48
N CYS A 119 -4.94 -7.18 2.33
CA CYS A 119 -6.33 -6.98 1.91
C CYS A 119 -6.44 -5.92 0.80
N THR A 120 -5.79 -4.76 0.97
CA THR A 120 -5.83 -3.72 -0.06
C THR A 120 -5.27 -4.19 -1.40
N ARG A 121 -4.17 -4.95 -1.42
CA ARG A 121 -3.60 -5.45 -2.68
C ARG A 121 -4.58 -6.36 -3.41
N TYR A 122 -5.22 -7.27 -2.70
CA TYR A 122 -6.21 -8.18 -3.29
C TYR A 122 -7.47 -7.44 -3.76
N ILE A 123 -7.95 -6.48 -2.98
CA ILE A 123 -9.11 -5.67 -3.38
C ILE A 123 -8.76 -4.82 -4.61
N LEU A 124 -7.58 -4.21 -4.66
CA LEU A 124 -7.12 -3.44 -5.82
C LEU A 124 -6.91 -4.32 -7.05
N GLN A 125 -6.56 -5.59 -6.89
CA GLN A 125 -6.54 -6.53 -8.01
C GLN A 125 -7.96 -6.77 -8.54
N LEU A 126 -8.91 -7.07 -7.66
CA LEU A 126 -10.32 -7.29 -8.03
C LEU A 126 -11.01 -6.04 -8.59
N THR A 127 -10.61 -4.83 -8.15
CA THR A 127 -11.21 -3.56 -8.62
C THR A 127 -10.37 -2.85 -9.69
N GLY A 128 -9.14 -3.30 -9.93
CA GLY A 128 -8.18 -2.64 -10.83
C GLY A 128 -8.51 -2.81 -12.31
N ASP A 129 -9.19 -3.90 -12.66
CA ASP A 129 -9.65 -4.17 -14.03
C ASP A 129 -10.90 -3.37 -14.42
N TYR A 130 -11.42 -2.53 -13.51
CA TYR A 130 -12.60 -1.70 -13.79
C TYR A 130 -12.32 -0.59 -14.82
N ASP A 131 -11.07 -0.15 -14.98
CA ASP A 131 -10.67 0.88 -15.95
C ASP A 131 -10.10 0.31 -17.27
N GLY A 132 -9.76 -0.98 -17.32
CA GLY A 132 -8.94 -1.58 -18.39
C GLY A 132 -9.68 -2.31 -19.52
N GLY A 133 -10.98 -2.62 -19.38
CA GLY A 133 -11.76 -3.28 -20.44
C GLY A 133 -11.36 -4.72 -20.81
N PHE A 134 -10.29 -5.28 -20.23
CA PHE A 134 -9.88 -6.67 -20.44
C PHE A 134 -10.57 -7.59 -19.42
N ARG A 135 -11.72 -8.14 -19.79
CA ARG A 135 -12.44 -9.17 -19.03
C ARG A 135 -12.00 -10.56 -19.47
N GLU A 136 -10.91 -11.08 -18.91
CA GLU A 136 -10.48 -12.45 -19.21
C GLU A 136 -9.67 -13.09 -18.07
N ALA A 137 -10.23 -13.11 -16.85
CA ALA A 137 -9.67 -13.89 -15.73
C ALA A 137 -10.72 -14.27 -14.65
N TYR A 138 -11.92 -14.69 -15.08
CA TYR A 138 -13.04 -14.99 -14.16
C TYR A 138 -12.73 -16.05 -13.11
N ASP A 139 -11.94 -17.07 -13.45
CA ASP A 139 -11.64 -18.16 -12.52
C ASP A 139 -10.65 -17.74 -11.42
N SER A 140 -9.64 -16.94 -11.77
CA SER A 140 -8.67 -16.44 -10.78
C SER A 140 -9.30 -15.46 -9.80
N ASP A 141 -10.27 -14.66 -10.26
CA ASP A 141 -10.96 -13.69 -9.41
C ASP A 141 -11.91 -14.38 -8.41
N GLN A 142 -12.59 -15.45 -8.83
CA GLN A 142 -13.42 -16.27 -7.93
C GLN A 142 -12.59 -16.95 -6.85
N ASP A 143 -11.46 -17.56 -7.21
CA ASP A 143 -10.54 -18.16 -6.24
C ASP A 143 -10.00 -17.12 -5.26
N LEU A 144 -9.69 -15.92 -5.76
CA LEU A 144 -9.24 -14.81 -4.92
C LEU A 144 -10.34 -14.34 -3.95
N ILE A 145 -11.60 -14.24 -4.40
CA ILE A 145 -12.74 -13.91 -3.53
C ILE A 145 -12.89 -14.96 -2.43
N ILE A 146 -12.88 -16.24 -2.79
CA ILE A 146 -12.97 -17.35 -1.83
C ILE A 146 -11.81 -17.28 -0.83
N HIS A 147 -10.60 -16.99 -1.30
CA HIS A 147 -9.42 -16.83 -0.45
C HIS A 147 -9.57 -15.67 0.53
N ILE A 148 -10.01 -14.50 0.06
CA ILE A 148 -10.20 -13.31 0.91
C ILE A 148 -11.23 -13.61 2.02
N GLU A 149 -12.36 -14.21 1.65
CA GLU A 149 -13.45 -14.55 2.57
C GLU A 149 -13.00 -15.57 3.63
N ARG A 150 -12.33 -16.66 3.20
CA ARG A 150 -11.91 -17.73 4.12
C ARG A 150 -10.73 -17.36 5.00
N SER A 151 -9.80 -16.56 4.47
CA SER A 151 -8.60 -16.15 5.22
C SER A 151 -8.89 -15.07 6.26
N GLY A 152 -9.99 -14.31 6.10
CA GLY A 152 -10.26 -13.14 6.92
C GLY A 152 -9.16 -12.08 6.80
N VAL A 153 -8.44 -12.02 5.67
CA VAL A 153 -7.33 -11.07 5.45
C VAL A 153 -7.78 -9.61 5.57
N CYS A 154 -9.06 -9.34 5.30
CA CYS A 154 -9.68 -8.02 5.43
C CYS A 154 -10.22 -7.69 6.84
N GLU A 155 -10.06 -8.60 7.81
CA GLU A 155 -10.43 -8.31 9.20
C GLU A 155 -9.53 -7.23 9.80
N ARG A 156 -10.10 -6.31 10.60
CA ARG A 156 -9.35 -5.20 11.20
C ARG A 156 -8.08 -5.61 11.94
N ARG A 157 -8.08 -6.78 12.58
CA ARG A 157 -6.91 -7.35 13.27
C ARG A 157 -5.74 -7.72 12.35
N ASN A 158 -6.02 -7.95 11.07
CA ASN A 158 -5.06 -8.39 10.04
C ASN A 158 -4.56 -7.23 9.15
N LEU A 159 -5.15 -6.03 9.29
CA LEU A 159 -4.78 -4.84 8.52
C LEU A 159 -3.58 -4.12 9.15
N LYS A 160 -2.38 -4.63 8.88
CA LYS A 160 -1.11 -4.00 9.27
C LYS A 160 -0.79 -2.81 8.36
#